data_AF-A0A953UCH4-F1
#
_entry.id   AF-A0A953UCH4-F1
#
_cell.length_a   1.000
_cell.length_b   1.000
_cell.length_c   1.000
_cell.angle_alpha   90.00
_cell.angle_beta   90.00
_cell.angle_gamma   90.00
#
_symmetry.space_group_name_H-M   'P 1'
#
loop_
_entity.id
_entity.type
_entity.pdbx_description
1 polymer ?
#
loop_
_entity_poly.entity_id
_entity_poly.type
_entity_poly.pdbx_seq_one_letter_code
_entity_poly.pdbx_strand_id
1 'polypeptide(L)'
;MPGTPPSPIDPGTLTVTPPGGTPVTIPQGAGSPGSYFASLPAGSLPSTGGAVAFKGSGGTQVGAFSAVVDFPNPLLSWTNSGVAANVTRSQGLTVNWTGGAAGTFVFVKGNSANGTAGALYTCTAPVEARTFTVPPYILAMLPPGPGSTTVSNNTAYTTFAATGLDVGIAYGAVWISVNTTVN
;
A
#
# COMPACT_ATOMS: atom_id res chain seq x y z
N MET A 1 13.56 -12.95 -35.78
CA MET A 1 13.65 -11.53 -35.41
C MET A 1 13.32 -11.43 -33.92
N PRO A 2 14.29 -11.20 -33.02
CA PRO A 2 13.93 -10.82 -31.66
C PRO A 2 13.33 -9.41 -31.71
N GLY A 3 12.07 -9.25 -31.32
CA GLY A 3 11.38 -7.96 -31.31
C GLY A 3 12.10 -6.97 -30.40
N THR A 4 12.16 -5.71 -30.81
CA THR A 4 12.61 -4.62 -29.95
C THR A 4 11.81 -4.65 -28.64
N PRO A 5 12.46 -4.52 -27.47
CA PRO A 5 11.73 -4.41 -26.21
C PRO A 5 10.77 -3.23 -26.29
N PRO A 6 9.55 -3.36 -25.74
CA PRO A 6 8.56 -2.28 -25.78
C PRO A 6 9.13 -1.02 -25.14
N SER A 7 8.86 0.13 -25.74
CA SER A 7 9.25 1.42 -25.19
C SER A 7 8.68 1.59 -23.78
N PRO A 8 9.46 2.07 -22.81
CA PRO A 8 8.98 2.33 -21.46
C PRO A 8 7.78 3.29 -21.48
N ILE A 9 6.88 3.17 -20.51
CA ILE A 9 5.70 4.02 -20.43
C ILE A 9 6.08 5.49 -20.18
N ASP A 10 5.60 6.40 -21.03
CA ASP A 10 5.86 7.83 -20.97
C ASP A 10 4.52 8.61 -20.94
N PRO A 11 4.09 9.09 -19.76
CA PRO A 11 2.91 9.92 -19.57
C PRO A 11 3.19 11.42 -19.73
N GLY A 12 4.40 11.81 -20.16
CA GLY A 12 4.86 13.18 -20.14
C GLY A 12 5.14 13.65 -18.71
N THR A 13 4.74 14.88 -18.38
CA THR A 13 4.85 15.40 -17.02
C THR A 13 3.77 14.76 -16.13
N LEU A 14 4.20 13.98 -15.15
CA LEU A 14 3.32 13.40 -14.12
C LEU A 14 3.31 14.29 -12.87
N THR A 15 2.13 14.55 -12.33
CA THR A 15 1.95 15.33 -11.09
C THR A 15 0.98 14.64 -10.14
N VAL A 16 1.19 14.86 -8.84
CA VAL A 16 0.27 14.48 -7.76
C VAL A 16 -0.14 15.72 -6.97
N THR A 17 -1.42 15.84 -6.67
CA THR A 17 -1.98 16.94 -5.86
C THR A 17 -2.58 16.34 -4.60
N PRO A 18 -1.94 16.51 -3.43
CA PRO A 18 -2.48 16.05 -2.15
C PRO A 18 -3.76 16.82 -1.76
N PRO A 19 -4.55 16.35 -0.80
CA PRO A 19 -5.81 16.99 -0.42
C PRO A 19 -5.55 18.40 0.13
N GLY A 20 -6.10 19.43 -0.54
CA GLY A 20 -5.89 20.83 -0.17
C GLY A 20 -4.48 21.37 -0.43
N GLY A 21 -3.61 20.58 -1.07
CA GLY A 21 -2.24 20.96 -1.41
C GLY A 21 -2.06 21.48 -2.83
N THR A 22 -0.83 21.87 -3.17
CA THR A 22 -0.43 22.23 -4.54
C THR A 22 0.09 21.02 -5.31
N PRO A 23 0.01 21.01 -6.65
CA PRO A 23 0.60 19.94 -7.45
C PRO A 23 2.11 19.80 -7.22
N VAL A 24 2.56 18.56 -7.11
CA VAL A 24 3.96 18.15 -7.00
C VAL A 24 4.31 17.29 -8.21
N THR A 25 5.38 17.63 -8.93
CA THR A 25 5.86 16.83 -10.05
C THR A 25 6.47 15.51 -9.55
N ILE A 26 6.10 14.41 -10.21
CA ILE A 26 6.63 13.08 -9.94
C ILE A 26 7.68 12.77 -11.01
N PRO A 27 8.98 12.80 -10.69
CA PRO A 27 10.02 12.52 -11.67
C PRO A 27 10.06 11.04 -12.04
N GLN A 28 10.60 10.75 -13.21
CA GLN A 28 10.95 9.39 -13.60
C GLN A 28 12.14 8.90 -12.77
N GLY A 29 12.10 7.65 -12.33
CA GLY A 29 13.19 7.01 -11.59
C GLY A 29 14.45 6.85 -12.45
N ALA A 30 15.59 7.33 -11.95
CA ALA A 30 16.87 7.12 -12.62
C ALA A 30 17.15 5.62 -12.80
N GLY A 31 17.40 5.18 -14.03
CA GLY A 31 17.64 3.77 -14.35
C GLY A 31 16.41 2.86 -14.27
N SER A 32 15.20 3.42 -14.07
CA SER A 32 13.92 2.69 -14.09
C SER A 32 12.93 3.34 -15.06
N PRO A 33 13.20 3.30 -16.38
CA PRO A 33 12.29 3.86 -17.37
C PRO A 33 10.87 3.31 -17.19
N GLY A 34 9.88 4.19 -17.25
CA GLY A 34 8.47 3.84 -17.03
C GLY A 34 8.02 3.82 -15.57
N SER A 35 8.92 3.96 -14.61
CA SER A 35 8.59 4.08 -13.19
C SER A 35 8.75 5.52 -12.72
N TYR A 36 7.75 6.02 -12.00
CA TYR A 36 7.70 7.41 -11.51
C TYR A 36 7.40 7.38 -10.01
N PHE A 37 8.19 8.08 -9.21
CA PHE A 37 8.00 8.14 -7.76
C PHE A 37 8.47 9.47 -7.18
N ALA A 38 7.79 9.92 -6.14
CA ALA A 38 8.16 11.11 -5.38
C ALA A 38 7.80 10.89 -3.90
N SER A 39 8.65 11.41 -3.02
CA SER A 39 8.34 11.51 -1.60
C SER A 39 7.66 12.86 -1.33
N LEU A 40 6.45 12.81 -0.81
CA LEU A 40 5.73 14.00 -0.41
C LEU A 40 6.14 14.44 1.01
N PRO A 41 6.09 15.75 1.31
CA PRO A 41 6.31 16.23 2.67
C PRO A 41 5.40 15.56 3.69
N ALA A 42 5.89 15.38 4.92
CA ALA A 42 5.06 14.88 6.02
C ALA A 42 3.81 15.75 6.19
N GLY A 43 2.65 15.12 6.42
CA GLY A 43 1.37 15.80 6.52
C GLY A 43 0.68 16.11 5.19
N SER A 44 1.27 15.76 4.04
CA SER A 44 0.60 15.93 2.74
C SER A 44 -0.71 15.15 2.63
N LEU A 45 -0.83 14.02 3.33
CA LEU A 45 -2.09 13.32 3.53
C LEU A 45 -2.55 13.53 4.98
N PRO A 46 -3.61 14.31 5.23
CA PRO A 46 -4.12 14.54 6.58
C PRO A 46 -4.76 13.26 7.15
N SER A 47 -4.82 13.16 8.47
CA SER A 47 -5.44 12.00 9.17
C SER A 47 -6.92 11.83 8.86
N THR A 48 -7.59 12.89 8.39
CA THR A 48 -8.96 12.88 7.89
C THR A 48 -9.10 12.33 6.47
N GLY A 49 -8.01 11.90 5.83
CA GLY A 49 -8.03 11.46 4.43
C GLY A 49 -8.34 12.60 3.44
N GLY A 50 -8.87 12.24 2.27
CA GLY A 50 -9.21 13.18 1.22
C GLY A 50 -8.78 12.74 -0.18
N ALA A 51 -9.21 13.51 -1.17
CA ALA A 51 -8.95 13.24 -2.58
C ALA A 51 -7.51 13.62 -2.96
N VAL A 52 -6.77 12.66 -3.52
CA VAL A 52 -5.46 12.85 -4.11
C VAL A 52 -5.58 12.74 -5.63
N ALA A 53 -5.28 13.83 -6.34
CA ALA A 53 -5.41 13.87 -7.80
C ALA A 53 -4.06 13.61 -8.48
N PHE A 54 -4.06 12.72 -9.47
CA PHE A 54 -2.94 12.46 -10.36
C PHE A 54 -3.26 12.98 -11.76
N LYS A 55 -2.27 13.60 -12.41
CA LYS A 55 -2.38 14.08 -13.80
C LYS A 55 -1.11 13.79 -14.58
N GLY A 56 -1.26 13.16 -15.74
CA GLY A 56 -0.22 13.05 -16.77
C GLY A 56 -0.53 14.00 -17.93
N SER A 57 0.46 14.79 -18.36
CA SER A 57 0.29 15.74 -19.48
C SER A 57 0.12 15.07 -20.84
N GLY A 58 0.39 13.77 -20.92
CA GLY A 58 0.53 13.04 -22.16
C GLY A 58 1.99 13.09 -22.64
N GLY A 59 2.50 11.91 -23.01
CA GLY A 59 3.84 11.71 -23.54
C GLY A 59 3.80 10.90 -24.82
N THR A 60 4.94 10.32 -25.18
CA THR A 60 5.10 9.61 -26.45
C THR A 60 4.42 8.23 -26.47
N GLN A 61 4.15 7.63 -25.30
CA GLN A 61 3.49 6.33 -25.19
C GLN A 61 2.07 6.43 -24.62
N VAL A 62 1.79 7.42 -23.77
CA VAL A 62 0.51 7.54 -23.06
C VAL A 62 -0.11 8.92 -23.28
N GLY A 63 -1.39 8.95 -23.66
CA GLY A 63 -2.17 10.18 -23.77
C GLY A 63 -2.37 10.89 -22.42
N ALA A 64 -2.81 12.14 -22.45
CA ALA A 64 -3.12 12.87 -21.22
C ALA A 64 -4.21 12.14 -20.41
N PHE A 65 -4.07 12.15 -19.09
CA PHE A 65 -5.04 11.51 -18.20
C PHE A 65 -5.17 12.24 -16.87
N SER A 66 -6.27 11.97 -16.18
CA SER A 66 -6.48 12.34 -14.78
C SER A 66 -7.06 11.16 -14.02
N ALA A 67 -6.56 10.93 -12.80
CA ALA A 67 -7.09 9.95 -11.87
C ALA A 67 -7.22 10.58 -10.49
N VAL A 68 -8.17 10.12 -9.69
CA VAL A 68 -8.36 10.58 -8.32
C VAL A 68 -8.40 9.36 -7.40
N VAL A 69 -7.65 9.42 -6.32
CA VAL A 69 -7.63 8.41 -5.27
C VAL A 69 -8.24 9.03 -4.02
N ASP A 70 -9.37 8.49 -3.58
CA ASP A 70 -10.07 8.96 -2.39
C ASP A 70 -9.62 8.18 -1.16
N PHE A 71 -8.89 8.85 -0.28
CA PHE A 71 -8.55 8.30 1.02
C PHE A 71 -9.72 8.47 2.01
N PRO A 72 -10.06 7.42 2.79
CA PRO A 72 -11.21 7.43 3.67
C PRO A 72 -11.03 8.36 4.87
N ASN A 73 -12.16 8.79 5.45
CA ASN A 73 -12.18 9.48 6.73
C ASN A 73 -12.96 8.63 7.75
N PRO A 74 -12.33 8.14 8.83
CA PRO A 74 -10.91 8.24 9.15
C PRO A 74 -10.04 7.24 8.37
N LEU A 75 -8.74 7.55 8.22
CA LEU A 75 -7.75 6.60 7.73
C LEU A 75 -7.66 5.34 8.62
N LEU A 76 -7.14 4.25 8.08
CA LEU A 76 -6.86 3.06 8.88
C LEU A 76 -5.91 3.40 10.04
N SER A 77 -6.29 3.00 11.25
CA SER A 77 -5.47 3.11 12.44
C SER A 77 -5.41 1.77 13.17
N TRP A 78 -4.20 1.25 13.39
CA TRP A 78 -3.97 0.04 14.18
C TRP A 78 -3.92 0.42 15.67
N THR A 79 -4.99 0.11 16.41
CA THR A 79 -5.21 0.65 17.77
C THR A 79 -4.49 -0.11 18.88
N ASN A 80 -4.10 -1.36 18.64
CA ASN A 80 -3.40 -2.20 19.62
C ASN A 80 -2.03 -2.68 19.12
N SER A 81 -1.33 -1.89 18.31
CA SER A 81 -0.10 -2.30 17.61
C SER A 81 1.01 -2.86 18.52
N GLY A 82 1.05 -2.46 19.79
CA GLY A 82 1.99 -3.00 20.77
C GLY A 82 1.91 -4.51 20.98
N VAL A 83 0.76 -5.15 20.72
CA VAL A 83 0.62 -6.62 20.83
C VAL A 83 1.48 -7.39 19.83
N ALA A 84 1.92 -6.74 18.75
CA ALA A 84 2.74 -7.36 17.72
C ALA A 84 4.25 -7.17 17.93
N ALA A 85 4.67 -6.50 19.01
CA ALA A 85 6.09 -6.40 19.33
C ALA A 85 6.70 -7.77 19.67
N ASN A 86 5.94 -8.62 20.37
CA ASN A 86 6.34 -9.99 20.72
C ASN A 86 5.20 -10.95 20.39
N VAL A 87 5.40 -11.83 19.41
CA VAL A 87 4.38 -12.76 18.93
C VAL A 87 4.73 -14.17 19.37
N THR A 88 3.91 -14.77 20.22
CA THR A 88 4.03 -16.18 20.61
C THR A 88 3.26 -17.04 19.61
N ARG A 89 3.97 -17.92 18.88
CA ARG A 89 3.41 -18.66 17.74
C ARG A 89 2.22 -19.56 18.09
N SER A 90 2.12 -20.01 19.34
CA SER A 90 1.04 -20.87 19.82
C SER A 90 -0.22 -20.13 20.30
N GLN A 91 -0.18 -18.79 20.44
CA GLN A 91 -1.26 -18.02 21.08
C GLN A 91 -2.15 -17.25 20.09
N GLY A 92 -1.75 -17.14 18.83
CA GLY A 92 -2.44 -16.29 17.86
C GLY A 92 -2.12 -14.81 18.08
N LEU A 93 -2.53 -13.95 17.14
CA LEU A 93 -2.31 -12.51 17.22
C LEU A 93 -3.60 -11.77 16.89
N THR A 94 -4.26 -11.20 17.91
CA THR A 94 -5.46 -10.38 17.73
C THR A 94 -5.07 -8.94 17.41
N VAL A 95 -5.46 -8.49 16.21
CA VAL A 95 -5.25 -7.15 15.69
C VAL A 95 -6.59 -6.41 15.70
N ASN A 96 -6.61 -5.19 16.23
CA ASN A 96 -7.77 -4.30 16.24
C ASN A 96 -7.46 -3.02 15.48
N TRP A 97 -8.44 -2.50 14.74
CA TRP A 97 -8.27 -1.26 13.98
C TRP A 97 -9.55 -0.42 13.92
N THR A 98 -9.36 0.87 13.62
CA THR A 98 -10.42 1.82 13.28
C THR A 98 -10.14 2.44 11.91
N GLY A 99 -11.14 3.15 11.37
CA GLY A 99 -11.07 3.75 10.03
C GLY A 99 -10.86 2.75 8.89
N GLY A 100 -10.33 3.23 7.78
CA GLY A 100 -10.18 2.46 6.55
C GLY A 100 -11.36 2.63 5.59
N ALA A 101 -11.15 2.26 4.34
CA ALA A 101 -12.11 2.46 3.26
C ALA A 101 -13.26 1.44 3.37
N ALA A 102 -14.49 1.93 3.42
CA ALA A 102 -15.67 1.06 3.46
C ALA A 102 -15.77 0.19 2.20
N GLY A 103 -16.24 -1.05 2.36
CA GLY A 103 -16.34 -2.03 1.29
C GLY A 103 -14.99 -2.59 0.80
N THR A 104 -13.92 -2.37 1.57
CA THR A 104 -12.58 -2.87 1.25
C THR A 104 -12.06 -3.83 2.33
N PHE A 105 -10.79 -4.22 2.23
CA PHE A 105 -10.16 -5.17 3.15
C PHE A 105 -8.98 -4.57 3.91
N VAL A 106 -8.80 -5.03 5.14
CA VAL A 106 -7.55 -4.91 5.89
C VAL A 106 -6.70 -6.14 5.64
N PHE A 107 -5.42 -5.91 5.38
CA PHE A 107 -4.41 -6.94 5.26
C PHE A 107 -3.55 -6.92 6.52
N VAL A 108 -3.55 -8.04 7.24
CA VAL A 108 -2.63 -8.29 8.35
C VAL A 108 -1.52 -9.18 7.82
N LYS A 109 -0.32 -8.63 7.72
CA LYS A 109 0.85 -9.30 7.16
C LYS A 109 1.91 -9.41 8.24
N GLY A 110 2.73 -10.45 8.15
CA GLY A 110 3.95 -10.49 8.93
C GLY A 110 4.95 -11.45 8.36
N ASN A 111 6.19 -11.31 8.80
CA ASN A 111 7.31 -12.14 8.38
C ASN A 111 8.28 -12.33 9.53
N SER A 112 9.07 -13.40 9.48
CA SER A 112 10.23 -13.59 10.33
C SER A 112 11.29 -14.43 9.62
N ALA A 113 12.54 -14.29 10.06
CA ALA A 113 13.66 -15.10 9.57
C ALA A 113 14.70 -15.32 10.67
N ASN A 114 15.44 -16.44 10.58
CA ASN A 114 16.45 -16.82 11.59
C ASN A 114 17.80 -17.26 10.99
N GLY A 115 18.16 -16.73 9.83
CA GLY A 115 19.41 -17.05 9.11
C GLY A 115 19.39 -18.39 8.37
N THR A 116 18.49 -19.31 8.72
CA THR A 116 18.32 -20.61 8.04
C THR A 116 16.98 -20.73 7.33
N ALA A 117 15.92 -20.14 7.89
CA ALA A 117 14.60 -20.12 7.30
C ALA A 117 13.99 -18.71 7.36
N GLY A 118 13.05 -18.47 6.45
CA GLY A 118 12.22 -17.27 6.44
C GLY A 118 10.82 -17.62 5.95
N ALA A 119 9.80 -16.99 6.53
CA ALA A 119 8.43 -17.17 6.12
C ALA A 119 7.65 -15.85 6.25
N LEU A 120 6.54 -15.76 5.51
CA LEU A 120 5.61 -14.64 5.56
C LEU A 120 4.18 -15.15 5.57
N TYR A 121 3.28 -14.34 6.10
CA TYR A 121 1.84 -14.57 6.01
C TYR A 121 1.12 -13.30 5.54
N THR A 122 -0.05 -13.48 4.96
CA THR A 122 -1.00 -12.41 4.68
C THR A 122 -2.38 -12.94 4.99
N CYS A 123 -3.04 -12.30 5.95
CA CYS A 123 -4.43 -12.52 6.27
C CYS A 123 -5.24 -11.33 5.81
N THR A 124 -6.46 -11.59 5.35
CA THR A 124 -7.36 -10.57 4.82
C THR A 124 -8.67 -10.61 5.59
N ALA A 125 -9.14 -9.45 6.04
CA ALA A 125 -10.41 -9.30 6.74
C ALA A 125 -11.18 -8.09 6.20
N PRO A 126 -12.52 -8.11 6.17
CA PRO A 126 -13.31 -6.92 5.83
C PRO A 126 -12.97 -5.75 6.75
N VAL A 127 -12.89 -4.53 6.23
CA VAL A 127 -12.59 -3.33 7.04
C VAL A 127 -13.59 -3.15 8.18
N GLU A 128 -14.85 -3.50 7.94
CA GLU A 128 -15.97 -3.41 8.86
C GLU A 128 -15.86 -4.38 10.04
N ALA A 129 -15.02 -5.42 9.94
CA ALA A 129 -14.81 -6.38 11.02
C ALA A 129 -14.14 -5.73 12.25
N ARG A 130 -13.33 -4.68 12.06
CA ARG A 130 -12.57 -3.94 13.10
C ARG A 130 -11.57 -4.78 13.92
N THR A 131 -11.56 -6.09 13.73
CA THR A 131 -10.69 -7.02 14.41
C THR A 131 -10.42 -8.24 13.53
N PHE A 132 -9.24 -8.82 13.70
CA PHE A 132 -8.89 -10.10 13.10
C PHE A 132 -7.86 -10.79 14.00
N THR A 133 -8.00 -12.10 14.17
CA THR A 133 -7.01 -12.90 14.90
C THR A 133 -6.24 -13.76 13.91
N VAL A 134 -4.94 -13.50 13.77
CA VAL A 134 -4.05 -14.40 13.03
C VAL A 134 -4.00 -15.72 13.78
N PRO A 135 -4.43 -16.84 13.17
CA PRO A 135 -4.51 -18.11 13.89
C PRO A 135 -3.13 -18.64 14.29
N PRO A 136 -3.02 -19.36 15.41
CA PRO A 136 -1.77 -19.99 15.85
C PRO A 136 -1.11 -20.86 14.77
N TYR A 137 -1.89 -21.60 13.97
CA TYR A 137 -1.32 -22.48 12.94
C TYR A 137 -0.62 -21.72 11.81
N ILE A 138 -1.02 -20.47 11.52
CA ILE A 138 -0.32 -19.59 10.57
C ILE A 138 0.98 -19.09 11.20
N LEU A 139 0.92 -18.62 12.44
CA LEU A 139 2.11 -18.16 13.16
C LEU A 139 3.11 -19.30 13.40
N ALA A 140 2.65 -20.53 13.55
CA ALA A 140 3.48 -21.72 13.64
C ALA A 140 4.29 -21.98 12.35
N MET A 141 3.96 -21.39 11.20
CA MET A 141 4.79 -21.49 10.00
C MET A 141 5.99 -20.54 10.02
N LEU A 142 5.95 -19.49 10.85
CA LEU A 142 7.04 -18.52 10.99
C LEU A 142 8.19 -19.11 11.80
N PRO A 143 9.45 -18.99 11.39
CA PRO A 143 10.57 -19.32 12.28
C PRO A 143 10.62 -18.34 13.48
N PRO A 144 11.08 -18.77 14.67
CA PRO A 144 11.39 -17.86 15.76
C PRO A 144 12.52 -16.93 15.35
N GLY A 145 12.40 -15.63 15.61
CA GLY A 145 13.40 -14.65 15.21
C GLY A 145 12.84 -13.25 14.95
N PRO A 146 13.70 -12.31 14.53
CA PRO A 146 13.29 -10.97 14.16
C PRO A 146 12.40 -10.99 12.91
N GLY A 147 11.51 -10.02 12.84
CA GLY A 147 10.47 -9.93 11.84
C GLY A 147 9.74 -8.60 11.85
N SER A 148 8.64 -8.54 11.12
CA SER A 148 7.72 -7.41 11.18
C SER A 148 6.28 -7.88 11.11
N THR A 149 5.38 -7.10 11.71
CA THR A 149 3.95 -7.22 11.51
C THR A 149 3.43 -5.89 10.98
N THR A 150 2.64 -5.95 9.91
CA THR A 150 2.08 -4.79 9.23
C THR A 150 0.58 -4.95 9.07
N VAL A 151 -0.16 -3.91 9.40
CA VAL A 151 -1.60 -3.81 9.17
C VAL A 151 -1.84 -2.71 8.16
N SER A 152 -2.47 -3.05 7.04
CA SER A 152 -2.67 -2.12 5.93
C SER A 152 -4.07 -2.17 5.36
N ASN A 153 -4.52 -1.05 4.79
CA ASN A 153 -5.78 -0.95 4.06
C ASN A 153 -5.54 -0.17 2.77
N ASN A 154 -6.16 -0.64 1.69
CA ASN A 154 -6.16 0.06 0.42
C ASN A 154 -7.46 0.85 0.28
N THR A 155 -7.41 1.97 -0.42
CA THR A 155 -8.62 2.65 -0.90
C THR A 155 -9.37 1.75 -1.89
N ALA A 156 -10.60 2.11 -2.21
CA ALA A 156 -11.25 1.54 -3.39
C ALA A 156 -10.38 1.81 -4.63
N TYR A 157 -10.34 0.83 -5.53
CA TYR A 157 -9.67 0.99 -6.81
C TYR A 157 -10.50 1.90 -7.70
N THR A 158 -9.83 2.85 -8.35
CA THR A 158 -10.42 3.68 -9.39
C THR A 158 -9.74 3.36 -10.70
N THR A 159 -10.49 3.41 -11.80
CA THR A 159 -9.94 3.20 -13.14
C THR A 159 -9.88 4.52 -13.88
N PHE A 160 -8.87 4.70 -14.72
CA PHE A 160 -8.76 5.83 -15.63
C PHE A 160 -8.39 5.34 -17.02
N ALA A 161 -8.76 6.12 -18.04
CA ALA A 161 -8.45 5.84 -19.43
C ALA A 161 -7.40 6.84 -19.94
N ALA A 162 -6.49 6.36 -20.79
CA ALA A 162 -5.54 7.17 -21.51
C ALA A 162 -5.19 6.45 -22.81
N THR A 163 -5.01 7.20 -23.91
CA THR A 163 -4.54 6.60 -25.17
C THR A 163 -3.22 5.87 -24.95
N GLY A 164 -3.06 4.67 -25.51
CA GLY A 164 -1.85 3.87 -25.33
C GLY A 164 -1.82 3.02 -24.05
N LEU A 165 -2.86 3.09 -23.20
CA LEU A 165 -3.07 2.15 -22.10
C LEU A 165 -4.22 1.19 -22.40
N ASP A 166 -3.96 -0.10 -22.19
CA ASP A 166 -5.03 -1.10 -22.12
C ASP A 166 -5.77 -1.06 -20.77
N VAL A 167 -5.05 -0.70 -19.70
CA VAL A 167 -5.56 -0.65 -18.33
C VAL A 167 -4.93 0.51 -17.56
N GLY A 168 -5.76 1.35 -16.93
CA GLY A 168 -5.34 2.37 -15.98
C GLY A 168 -6.05 2.17 -14.64
N ILE A 169 -5.28 1.96 -13.57
CA ILE A 169 -5.79 1.75 -12.20
C ILE A 169 -5.06 2.69 -11.25
N ALA A 170 -5.81 3.35 -10.36
CA ALA A 170 -5.28 4.16 -9.28
C ALA A 170 -5.89 3.75 -7.93
N TYR A 171 -5.04 3.63 -6.91
CA TYR A 171 -5.43 3.33 -5.55
C TYR A 171 -4.39 3.90 -4.58
N GLY A 172 -4.79 4.08 -3.33
CA GLY A 172 -3.93 4.45 -2.23
C GLY A 172 -3.83 3.32 -1.22
N ALA A 173 -2.80 3.34 -0.39
CA ALA A 173 -2.66 2.42 0.72
C ALA A 173 -2.15 3.17 1.96
N VAL A 174 -2.68 2.78 3.12
CA VAL A 174 -2.18 3.18 4.43
C VAL A 174 -1.73 1.93 5.15
N TRP A 175 -0.57 1.97 5.78
CA TRP A 175 -0.05 0.85 6.56
C TRP A 175 0.64 1.33 7.82
N ILE A 176 0.56 0.49 8.85
CA ILE A 176 1.27 0.65 10.12
C ILE A 176 2.09 -0.62 10.30
N SER A 177 3.40 -0.45 10.54
CA SER A 177 4.34 -1.56 10.70
C SER A 177 5.02 -1.49 12.07
N VAL A 178 5.18 -2.66 12.70
CA VAL A 178 5.87 -2.85 13.98
C VAL A 178 6.98 -3.86 13.78
N ASN A 179 8.16 -3.59 14.33
CA ASN A 179 9.23 -4.59 14.45
C ASN A 179 8.76 -5.68 15.42
N THR A 180 8.79 -6.92 14.97
CA THR A 180 8.24 -8.06 15.72
C THR A 180 9.36 -9.03 16.07
N THR A 181 9.35 -9.52 17.31
CA THR A 181 10.10 -10.72 17.71
C THR A 181 9.13 -11.89 17.77
N VAL A 182 9.33 -12.88 16.90
CA VAL A 182 8.54 -14.11 16.89
C VAL A 182 9.20 -15.13 17.83
N ASN A 183 8.42 -15.63 18.78
CA ASN A 183 8.82 -16.63 19.76
C ASN A 183 8.11 -17.97 19.50
#